data_AF-A0A2V5HX37-F1
#
_entry.id   AF-A0A2V5HX37-F1
#
_cell.length_a   1.000
_cell.length_b   1.000
_cell.length_c   1.000
_cell.angle_alpha   90.00
_cell.angle_beta   90.00
_cell.angle_gamma   90.00
#
_symmetry.space_group_name_H-M   'P 1'
#
loop_
_entity.id
_entity.type
_entity.pdbx_description
1 polymer ?
#
loop_
_entity_poly.entity_id
_entity_poly.type
_entity_poly.pdbx_seq_one_letter_code
_entity_poly.pdbx_strand_id
1 'polypeptide(L)'
;MEASYSVAPPALTTPLVVGLLVGLAWLYQTWIHPLLQTYFRYTPRHTKLPSPEPSLEHEEIIAISKEPDYPADWWTGANTYELERRAVFSKHWLCLSHRSQFSKPGDYHAFTVAGFPIFLILGKDGELRAFHNVCRHRAYPVTRKDRGSSTVLGCRYHGWSYNSLGQLIKAPHFDGVTGFDRAQNALFAVHTFTSRAGFVFVNLDASLTVSPPEVGLLDEFAGSREIAPRSRWEGGQTVEGQVNWKLLRVAESLIEKESIRSAGIQRKFLCWLLDRLGLSQEGDESISVFPITTVQTIERTAYWFTLTCIPVSAQRTSFRLDLYSSSSSSSSTRISETEAIVQQTTNQLQKTVAELETEYRSYLENTRISSDDILIGTQQAVLDALKAHLKLERQQGAEVFPAMRKPRENARFEQAEQLCKELDCVDRGQDMSW
;
A
#
# COMPACT_ATOMS: atom_id res chain seq x y z
N MET A 1 38.65 -62.12 14.86
CA MET A 1 37.46 -62.99 14.90
C MET A 1 36.31 -62.15 15.43
N GLU A 2 35.11 -62.40 14.91
CA GLU A 2 33.82 -61.74 15.16
C GLU A 2 33.45 -60.58 14.22
N ALA A 3 32.73 -60.97 13.16
CA ALA A 3 31.88 -60.09 12.35
C ALA A 3 30.45 -60.18 12.90
N SER A 4 29.88 -59.06 13.33
CA SER A 4 28.49 -58.94 13.77
C SER A 4 27.60 -58.53 12.59
N TYR A 5 26.72 -59.43 12.17
CA TYR A 5 25.69 -59.21 11.15
C TYR A 5 24.54 -58.34 11.69
N SER A 6 24.15 -57.31 10.95
CA SER A 6 22.95 -56.50 11.18
C SER A 6 21.74 -57.16 10.50
N VAL A 7 20.72 -57.52 11.28
CA VAL A 7 19.44 -58.05 10.79
C VAL A 7 18.49 -56.89 10.47
N ALA A 8 18.04 -56.79 9.22
CA ALA A 8 16.98 -55.85 8.81
C ALA A 8 15.60 -56.35 9.25
N PRO A 9 14.65 -55.47 9.63
CA PRO A 9 13.30 -55.88 10.00
C PRO A 9 12.50 -56.35 8.76
N PRO A 10 11.54 -57.28 8.91
CA PRO A 10 10.77 -57.79 7.78
C PRO A 10 9.84 -56.72 7.21
N ALA A 11 9.82 -56.58 5.89
CA ALA A 11 8.90 -55.72 5.17
C ALA A 11 7.45 -56.20 5.37
N LEU A 12 6.56 -55.31 5.82
CA LEU A 12 5.13 -55.57 5.83
C LEU A 12 4.65 -55.81 4.39
N THR A 13 4.07 -56.98 4.15
CA THR A 13 3.51 -57.31 2.84
C THR A 13 2.22 -56.52 2.61
N THR A 14 2.04 -56.03 1.39
CA THR A 14 0.89 -55.26 0.89
C THR A 14 -0.51 -55.74 1.33
N PRO A 15 -0.83 -57.04 1.43
CA PRO A 15 -2.15 -57.48 1.92
C PRO A 15 -2.43 -57.12 3.38
N LEU A 16 -1.40 -56.97 4.22
CA LEU A 16 -1.54 -56.66 5.64
C LEU A 16 -1.89 -55.18 5.85
N VAL A 17 -1.32 -54.29 5.03
CA VAL A 17 -1.64 -52.85 5.04
C VAL A 17 -3.06 -52.59 4.52
N VAL A 18 -3.47 -53.31 3.47
CA VAL A 18 -4.84 -53.20 2.93
C VAL A 18 -5.87 -53.68 3.95
N GLY A 19 -5.61 -54.79 4.65
CA GLY A 19 -6.50 -55.27 5.73
C GLY A 19 -6.65 -54.26 6.87
N LEU A 20 -5.58 -53.58 7.24
CA LEU A 20 -5.57 -52.58 8.32
C LEU A 20 -6.37 -51.32 7.91
N LEU A 21 -6.22 -50.86 6.66
CA LEU A 21 -6.96 -49.72 6.13
C LEU A 21 -8.46 -50.00 5.98
N VAL A 22 -8.84 -51.21 5.54
CA VAL A 22 -10.24 -51.63 5.47
C VAL A 22 -10.87 -51.74 6.87
N GLY A 23 -10.12 -52.27 7.84
CA GLY A 23 -10.57 -52.32 9.24
C GLY A 23 -10.80 -50.94 9.86
N LEU A 24 -9.90 -49.98 9.60
CA LEU A 24 -10.03 -48.60 10.05
C LEU A 24 -11.20 -47.87 9.38
N ALA A 25 -11.42 -48.09 8.08
CA ALA A 25 -12.56 -47.52 7.35
C ALA A 25 -13.90 -48.06 7.88
N TRP A 26 -13.96 -49.36 8.20
CA TRP A 26 -15.15 -49.96 8.79
C TRP A 26 -15.42 -49.45 10.21
N LEU A 27 -14.38 -49.30 11.06
CA LEU A 27 -14.51 -48.70 12.39
C LEU A 27 -14.99 -47.25 12.34
N TYR A 28 -14.49 -46.45 11.39
CA TYR A 28 -14.93 -45.07 11.18
C TYR A 28 -16.41 -44.99 10.79
N GLN A 29 -16.85 -45.82 9.84
CA GLN A 29 -18.24 -45.83 9.37
C GLN A 29 -19.22 -46.38 10.40
N THR A 30 -18.82 -47.37 11.20
CA THR A 30 -19.73 -48.06 12.13
C THR A 30 -19.82 -47.40 13.51
N TRP A 31 -18.75 -46.76 14.01
CA TRP A 31 -18.74 -46.20 15.36
C TRP A 31 -18.64 -44.68 15.41
N ILE A 32 -17.86 -44.04 14.52
CA ILE A 32 -17.55 -42.60 14.63
C ILE A 32 -18.59 -41.74 13.91
N HIS A 33 -19.07 -42.18 12.73
CA HIS A 33 -20.06 -41.44 11.95
C HIS A 33 -21.44 -41.27 12.66
N PRO A 34 -21.99 -42.27 13.39
CA PRO A 34 -23.25 -42.10 14.14
C PRO A 34 -23.10 -41.20 15.38
N LEU A 35 -21.93 -41.16 16.00
CA LEU A 35 -21.63 -40.29 17.16
C LEU A 35 -21.52 -38.82 16.75
N LEU A 36 -20.97 -38.51 15.58
CA LEU A 36 -20.92 -37.14 15.06
C LEU A 36 -22.30 -36.64 14.57
N GLN A 37 -23.14 -37.52 14.03
CA GLN A 37 -24.52 -37.17 13.65
C GLN A 37 -25.42 -36.86 14.85
N THR A 38 -25.14 -37.43 16.03
CA THR A 38 -25.88 -37.12 17.26
C THR A 38 -25.40 -35.82 17.91
N TYR A 39 -24.14 -35.41 17.71
CA TYR A 39 -23.61 -34.14 18.22
C TYR A 39 -24.10 -32.91 17.42
N PHE A 40 -24.44 -33.07 16.13
CA PHE A 40 -24.89 -31.97 15.25
C PHE A 40 -26.42 -31.85 15.07
N ARG A 41 -27.22 -32.53 15.90
CA ARG A 41 -28.68 -32.34 15.95
C ARG A 41 -29.12 -31.69 17.26
N TYR A 42 -28.55 -30.53 17.55
CA TYR A 42 -29.15 -29.60 18.51
C TYR A 42 -29.86 -28.50 17.73
N THR A 43 -31.15 -28.70 17.45
CA THR A 43 -32.05 -27.61 17.09
C THR A 43 -32.56 -26.99 18.39
N PRO A 44 -32.41 -25.67 18.61
CA PRO A 44 -32.97 -25.05 19.80
C PRO A 44 -34.50 -25.15 19.74
N ARG A 45 -35.10 -25.75 20.77
CA ARG A 45 -36.55 -25.68 20.99
C ARG A 45 -36.92 -24.23 21.31
N HIS A 46 -37.51 -23.53 20.35
CA HIS A 46 -38.29 -22.34 20.65
C HIS A 46 -39.57 -22.76 21.36
N THR A 47 -39.61 -22.58 22.68
CA THR A 47 -40.87 -22.54 23.43
C THR A 47 -41.60 -21.27 23.03
N LYS A 48 -42.72 -21.39 22.31
CA LYS A 48 -43.68 -20.29 22.13
C LYS A 48 -44.30 -19.97 23.49
N LEU A 49 -43.98 -18.80 24.04
CA LEU A 49 -44.82 -18.18 25.06
C LEU A 49 -46.13 -17.70 24.42
N PRO A 50 -47.25 -17.70 25.16
CA PRO A 50 -48.50 -17.15 24.66
C PRO A 50 -48.35 -15.64 24.46
N SER A 51 -48.74 -15.16 23.29
CA SER A 51 -48.86 -13.74 22.97
C SER A 51 -50.05 -13.13 23.73
N PRO A 52 -49.88 -12.02 24.46
CA PRO A 52 -51.02 -11.22 24.91
C PRO A 52 -51.65 -10.51 23.69
N GLU A 53 -52.99 -10.46 23.66
CA GLU A 53 -53.76 -9.70 22.67
C GLU A 53 -53.45 -8.19 22.75
N PRO A 54 -53.58 -7.45 21.63
CA PRO A 54 -52.96 -6.13 21.48
C PRO A 54 -53.78 -5.05 22.19
N SER A 55 -53.18 -4.39 23.17
CA SER A 55 -53.59 -3.03 23.54
C SER A 55 -53.07 -2.06 22.46
N LEU A 56 -53.98 -1.26 21.91
CA LEU A 56 -53.70 -0.18 20.96
C LEU A 56 -52.88 0.92 21.64
N GLU A 57 -51.57 0.72 21.75
CA GLU A 57 -50.61 1.79 21.98
C GLU A 57 -49.71 1.85 20.75
N HIS A 58 -49.63 3.03 20.14
CA HIS A 58 -48.69 3.31 19.05
C HIS A 58 -47.27 3.24 19.62
N GLU A 59 -46.71 2.04 19.75
CA GLU A 59 -45.27 1.87 19.83
C GLU A 59 -44.71 2.21 18.45
N GLU A 60 -44.17 3.43 18.31
CA GLU A 60 -43.19 3.71 17.28
C GLU A 60 -42.09 2.65 17.41
N ILE A 61 -42.11 1.67 16.51
CA ILE A 61 -40.97 0.81 16.27
C ILE A 61 -39.90 1.75 15.75
N ILE A 62 -39.07 2.29 16.66
CA ILE A 62 -37.82 2.94 16.30
C ILE A 62 -37.02 1.84 15.62
N ALA A 63 -37.06 1.82 14.29
CA ALA A 63 -36.21 0.98 13.50
C ALA A 63 -34.77 1.44 13.79
N ILE A 64 -34.11 0.77 14.72
CA ILE A 64 -32.67 0.88 14.92
C ILE A 64 -32.04 0.20 13.69
N SER A 65 -32.04 0.93 12.59
CA SER A 65 -31.22 0.63 11.43
C SER A 65 -29.79 0.82 11.89
N LYS A 66 -28.99 -0.25 11.87
CA LYS A 66 -27.53 -0.09 11.96
C LYS A 66 -27.15 0.90 10.86
N GLU A 67 -26.57 2.05 11.22
CA GLU A 67 -26.00 2.92 10.20
C GLU A 67 -25.04 2.06 9.35
N PRO A 68 -25.08 2.18 8.01
CA PRO A 68 -24.12 1.45 7.18
C PRO A 68 -22.71 1.78 7.70
N ASP A 69 -21.89 0.74 7.90
CA ASP A 69 -20.59 0.91 8.53
C ASP A 69 -19.69 1.87 7.73
N TYR A 70 -19.95 2.04 6.42
CA TYR A 70 -19.23 2.88 5.46
C TYR A 70 -20.02 4.14 5.03
N PRO A 71 -19.31 5.25 4.67
CA PRO A 71 -19.93 6.41 4.02
C PRO A 71 -20.74 6.04 2.78
N ALA A 72 -21.86 6.73 2.54
CA ALA A 72 -22.74 6.47 1.39
C ALA A 72 -22.01 6.62 0.03
N ASP A 73 -21.02 7.51 -0.03
CA ASP A 73 -20.21 7.80 -1.22
C ASP A 73 -18.82 7.12 -1.16
N TRP A 74 -18.68 6.02 -0.42
CA TRP A 74 -17.41 5.30 -0.19
C TRP A 74 -16.57 5.06 -1.45
N TRP A 75 -17.22 4.66 -2.56
CA TRP A 75 -16.53 4.29 -3.80
C TRP A 75 -16.31 5.46 -4.75
N THR A 76 -17.25 6.41 -4.79
CA THR A 76 -17.35 7.40 -5.89
C THR A 76 -17.24 8.85 -5.43
N GLY A 77 -17.33 9.08 -4.11
CA GLY A 77 -17.49 10.38 -3.49
C GLY A 77 -16.24 11.22 -3.42
N ALA A 78 -16.34 12.46 -3.91
CA ALA A 78 -15.28 13.45 -3.77
C ALA A 78 -15.05 13.82 -2.29
N ASN A 79 -16.11 13.92 -1.48
CA ASN A 79 -15.99 14.27 -0.06
C ASN A 79 -15.30 13.16 0.74
N THR A 80 -15.69 11.90 0.52
CA THR A 80 -14.97 10.77 1.12
C THR A 80 -13.52 10.71 0.65
N TYR A 81 -13.23 10.99 -0.63
CA TYR A 81 -11.85 11.05 -1.11
C TYR A 81 -11.02 12.15 -0.44
N GLU A 82 -11.57 13.36 -0.27
CA GLU A 82 -10.89 14.43 0.47
C GLU A 82 -10.65 14.05 1.94
N LEU A 83 -11.61 13.38 2.58
CA LEU A 83 -11.41 12.83 3.92
C LEU A 83 -10.32 11.75 3.94
N GLU A 84 -10.24 10.85 2.96
CA GLU A 84 -9.17 9.86 2.82
C GLU A 84 -7.79 10.52 2.64
N ARG A 85 -7.71 11.61 1.86
CA ARG A 85 -6.50 12.42 1.71
C ARG A 85 -5.99 12.92 3.06
N ARG A 86 -6.89 13.43 3.91
CA ARG A 86 -6.54 13.94 5.25
C ARG A 86 -6.29 12.83 6.26
N ALA A 87 -7.15 11.82 6.32
CA ALA A 87 -7.14 10.79 7.35
C ALA A 87 -6.13 9.67 7.10
N VAL A 88 -5.91 9.29 5.84
CA VAL A 88 -5.07 8.15 5.44
C VAL A 88 -3.76 8.65 4.89
N PHE A 89 -3.79 9.25 3.70
CA PHE A 89 -2.58 9.54 2.91
C PHE A 89 -1.67 10.59 3.55
N SER A 90 -2.24 11.50 4.36
CA SER A 90 -1.45 12.52 5.02
C SER A 90 -0.88 12.13 6.39
N LYS A 91 -1.31 11.00 6.97
CA LYS A 91 -0.95 10.60 8.35
C LYS A 91 -0.22 9.25 8.44
N HIS A 92 -0.42 8.37 7.47
CA HIS A 92 0.17 7.05 7.48
C HIS A 92 1.49 7.03 6.72
N TRP A 93 2.37 6.10 7.09
CA TRP A 93 3.59 5.82 6.35
C TRP A 93 3.25 5.09 5.04
N LEU A 94 3.67 5.66 3.92
CA LEU A 94 3.43 5.14 2.58
C LEU A 94 4.72 4.53 2.04
N CYS A 95 4.75 3.22 1.79
CA CYS A 95 5.89 2.55 1.15
C CYS A 95 5.89 2.83 -0.36
N LEU A 96 6.76 3.72 -0.86
CA LEU A 96 6.71 4.18 -2.25
C LEU A 96 7.82 3.66 -3.15
N SER A 97 8.91 3.17 -2.56
CA SER A 97 10.09 2.77 -3.33
C SER A 97 10.95 1.77 -2.56
N HIS A 98 11.97 1.26 -3.23
CA HIS A 98 13.06 0.52 -2.62
C HIS A 98 14.39 1.25 -2.84
N ARG A 99 15.33 1.12 -1.91
CA ARG A 99 16.65 1.79 -1.91
C ARG A 99 17.46 1.49 -3.16
N SER A 100 17.28 0.31 -3.74
CA SER A 100 17.98 -0.12 -4.97
C SER A 100 17.59 0.66 -6.22
N GLN A 101 16.47 1.39 -6.21
CA GLN A 101 16.12 2.28 -7.32
C GLN A 101 17.08 3.48 -7.45
N PHE A 102 17.90 3.75 -6.41
CA PHE A 102 18.81 4.88 -6.35
C PHE A 102 20.26 4.39 -6.35
N SER A 103 20.92 4.41 -7.51
CA SER A 103 22.27 3.84 -7.65
C SER A 103 23.37 4.77 -7.14
N LYS A 104 23.18 6.09 -7.27
CA LYS A 104 24.20 7.09 -6.91
C LYS A 104 23.61 8.37 -6.30
N PRO A 105 24.40 9.13 -5.52
CA PRO A 105 23.96 10.42 -5.00
C PRO A 105 23.43 11.37 -6.08
N GLY A 106 22.30 11.99 -5.78
CA GLY A 106 21.55 12.85 -6.70
C GLY A 106 20.50 12.12 -7.52
N ASP A 107 20.48 10.78 -7.55
CA ASP A 107 19.35 10.03 -8.12
C ASP A 107 18.08 10.44 -7.36
N TYR A 108 17.02 10.79 -8.10
CA TYR A 108 15.75 11.22 -7.55
C TYR A 108 14.59 10.62 -8.34
N HIS A 109 13.50 10.31 -7.64
CA HIS A 109 12.24 9.79 -8.17
C HIS A 109 11.09 10.68 -7.68
N ALA A 110 10.23 11.16 -8.58
CA ALA A 110 9.08 12.00 -8.27
C ALA A 110 7.77 11.18 -8.29
N PHE A 111 6.84 11.56 -7.42
CA PHE A 111 5.56 10.91 -7.22
C PHE A 111 4.48 11.98 -6.98
N THR A 112 3.24 11.69 -7.36
CA THR A 112 2.07 12.46 -6.91
C THR A 112 1.14 11.48 -6.22
N VAL A 113 1.09 11.51 -4.89
CA VAL A 113 0.29 10.57 -4.10
C VAL A 113 -0.92 11.27 -3.56
N ALA A 114 -2.13 10.86 -3.95
CA ALA A 114 -3.37 11.49 -3.51
C ALA A 114 -3.38 13.03 -3.71
N GLY A 115 -2.84 13.49 -4.83
CA GLY A 115 -2.68 14.91 -5.16
C GLY A 115 -1.51 15.63 -4.48
N PHE A 116 -0.71 14.96 -3.64
CA PHE A 116 0.49 15.53 -3.02
C PHE A 116 1.73 15.28 -3.88
N PRO A 117 2.30 16.28 -4.57
CA PRO A 117 3.50 16.11 -5.37
C PRO A 117 4.73 16.09 -4.45
N ILE A 118 5.50 15.01 -4.52
CA ILE A 118 6.72 14.79 -3.73
C ILE A 118 7.83 14.23 -4.61
N PHE A 119 9.07 14.27 -4.13
CA PHE A 119 10.16 13.50 -4.71
C PHE A 119 11.07 12.94 -3.62
N LEU A 120 11.62 11.77 -3.88
CA LEU A 120 12.70 11.13 -3.14
C LEU A 120 14.02 11.47 -3.81
N ILE A 121 15.07 11.74 -3.04
CA ILE A 121 16.44 11.97 -3.54
C ILE A 121 17.47 11.30 -2.64
N LEU A 122 18.47 10.67 -3.25
CA LEU A 122 19.62 10.10 -2.55
C LEU A 122 20.67 11.18 -2.29
N GLY A 123 20.97 11.44 -1.02
CA GLY A 123 22.02 12.37 -0.61
C GLY A 123 23.43 11.82 -0.84
N LYS A 124 24.43 12.72 -0.78
CA LYS A 124 25.86 12.34 -0.83
C LYS A 124 26.31 11.56 0.40
N ASP A 125 25.56 11.68 1.49
CA ASP A 125 25.71 10.94 2.73
C ASP A 125 25.11 9.52 2.68
N GLY A 126 24.50 9.13 1.55
CA GLY A 126 23.88 7.82 1.40
C GLY A 126 22.44 7.73 1.92
N GLU A 127 21.92 8.82 2.50
CA GLU A 127 20.58 8.90 3.07
C GLU A 127 19.54 9.32 2.02
N LEU A 128 18.41 8.61 1.99
CA LEU A 128 17.26 9.00 1.19
C LEU A 128 16.41 10.03 1.92
N ARG A 129 15.98 11.05 1.19
CA ARG A 129 15.12 12.11 1.72
C ARG A 129 13.96 12.39 0.79
N ALA A 130 12.82 12.73 1.37
CA ALA A 130 11.64 13.16 0.64
C ALA A 130 11.40 14.67 0.84
N PHE A 131 10.91 15.32 -0.22
CA PHE A 131 10.47 16.71 -0.18
C PHE A 131 9.19 16.87 -0.99
N HIS A 132 8.35 17.83 -0.63
CA HIS A 132 7.32 18.30 -1.56
C HIS A 132 7.97 18.85 -2.83
N ASN A 133 7.46 18.42 -3.99
CA ASN A 133 7.94 18.87 -5.29
C ASN A 133 7.34 20.25 -5.65
N VAL A 134 7.57 21.23 -4.76
CA VAL A 134 6.98 22.57 -4.82
C VAL A 134 8.07 23.58 -4.49
N CYS A 135 8.44 24.40 -5.47
CA CYS A 135 9.45 25.45 -5.27
C CYS A 135 8.92 26.50 -4.30
N ARG A 136 9.73 26.86 -3.31
CA ARG A 136 9.40 27.85 -2.27
C ARG A 136 9.24 29.29 -2.76
N HIS A 137 9.58 29.59 -4.02
CA HIS A 137 9.38 30.91 -4.61
C HIS A 137 7.94 31.13 -5.06
N ARG A 138 7.45 30.34 -6.02
CA ARG A 138 6.11 30.48 -6.64
C ARG A 138 5.48 29.14 -7.00
N ALA A 139 5.67 28.15 -6.12
CA ALA A 139 5.06 26.81 -6.18
C ALA A 139 5.30 25.98 -7.46
N TYR A 140 6.17 26.41 -8.38
CA TYR A 140 6.50 25.63 -9.57
C TYR A 140 7.21 24.31 -9.20
N PRO A 141 6.97 23.19 -9.90
CA PRO A 141 7.64 21.92 -9.62
C PRO A 141 9.17 22.04 -9.69
N VAL A 142 9.86 21.53 -8.67
CA VAL A 142 11.32 21.54 -8.60
C VAL A 142 11.90 20.58 -9.65
N THR A 143 11.29 19.39 -9.76
CA THR A 143 11.53 18.44 -10.86
C THR A 143 10.25 18.23 -11.67
N ARG A 144 10.42 18.10 -12.98
CA ARG A 144 9.33 17.74 -13.92
C ARG A 144 9.46 16.32 -14.45
N LYS A 145 10.61 15.68 -14.23
CA LYS A 145 10.82 14.29 -14.64
C LYS A 145 10.43 13.39 -13.49
N ASP A 146 9.82 12.26 -13.81
CA ASP A 146 9.49 11.22 -12.83
C ASP A 146 10.74 10.59 -12.22
N ARG A 147 11.86 10.65 -12.94
CA ARG A 147 13.17 10.21 -12.46
C ARG A 147 14.31 11.00 -13.08
N GLY A 148 15.42 11.11 -12.38
CA GLY A 148 16.64 11.69 -12.91
C GLY A 148 17.79 11.63 -11.90
N SER A 149 18.88 12.31 -12.23
CA SER A 149 20.07 12.37 -11.37
C SER A 149 20.63 13.78 -11.37
N SER A 150 20.58 14.46 -10.22
CA SER A 150 21.32 15.70 -9.98
C SER A 150 21.47 15.95 -8.48
N THR A 151 22.67 16.34 -8.05
CA THR A 151 22.91 16.73 -6.65
C THR A 151 22.41 18.15 -6.33
N VAL A 152 22.03 18.91 -7.36
CA VAL A 152 21.41 20.23 -7.26
C VAL A 152 20.21 20.30 -8.19
N LEU A 153 19.03 20.55 -7.65
CA LEU A 153 17.79 20.66 -8.40
C LEU A 153 17.42 22.14 -8.59
N GLY A 154 17.46 22.61 -9.83
CA GLY A 154 17.10 23.98 -10.20
C GLY A 154 15.66 24.08 -10.70
N CYS A 155 14.84 24.89 -10.03
CA CYS A 155 13.50 25.22 -10.48
C CYS A 155 13.56 25.96 -11.82
N ARG A 156 12.85 25.43 -12.83
CA ARG A 156 12.85 25.97 -14.19
C ARG A 156 12.08 27.28 -14.37
N TYR A 157 11.42 27.77 -13.33
CA TYR A 157 10.70 29.03 -13.40
C TYR A 157 11.62 30.25 -13.23
N HIS A 158 12.29 30.36 -12.07
CA HIS A 158 13.14 31.52 -11.73
C HIS A 158 14.55 31.13 -11.29
N GLY A 159 14.95 29.87 -11.47
CA GLY A 159 16.32 29.42 -11.19
C GLY A 159 16.68 29.30 -9.71
N TRP A 160 15.70 29.27 -8.80
CA TRP A 160 15.94 28.86 -7.41
C TRP A 160 16.41 27.41 -7.38
N SER A 161 17.55 27.15 -6.76
CA SER A 161 18.18 25.83 -6.74
C SER A 161 18.36 25.29 -5.34
N TYR A 162 18.08 24.00 -5.18
CA TYR A 162 18.14 23.29 -3.91
C TYR A 162 19.16 22.15 -3.98
N ASN A 163 19.88 21.90 -2.89
CA ASN A 163 20.75 20.71 -2.78
C ASN A 163 19.95 19.46 -2.36
N SER A 164 20.60 18.31 -2.26
CA SER A 164 19.99 17.05 -1.80
C SER A 164 19.49 17.05 -0.35
N LEU A 165 19.86 18.07 0.45
CA LEU A 165 19.33 18.30 1.80
C LEU A 165 18.08 19.20 1.78
N GLY A 166 17.61 19.61 0.60
CA GLY A 166 16.48 20.54 0.42
C GLY A 166 16.80 21.99 0.70
N GLN A 167 18.06 22.33 1.03
CA GLN A 167 18.46 23.69 1.35
C GLN A 167 18.52 24.54 0.07
N LEU A 168 18.03 25.78 0.15
CA LEU A 168 18.13 26.75 -0.94
C LEU A 168 19.59 27.24 -1.05
N ILE A 169 20.27 26.83 -2.12
CA ILE A 169 21.69 27.17 -2.35
C ILE A 169 21.88 28.31 -3.35
N LYS A 170 20.87 28.58 -4.19
CA LYS A 170 20.90 29.68 -5.16
C LYS A 170 19.51 30.29 -5.29
N ALA A 171 19.43 31.61 -5.19
CA ALA A 171 18.22 32.39 -5.43
C ALA A 171 18.59 33.62 -6.27
N PRO A 172 18.54 33.53 -7.61
CA PRO A 172 18.92 34.64 -8.48
C PRO A 172 18.18 35.93 -8.09
N HIS A 173 18.91 37.05 -8.02
CA HIS A 173 18.42 38.38 -7.62
C HIS A 173 18.02 38.55 -6.14
N PHE A 174 18.15 37.52 -5.30
CA PHE A 174 17.88 37.63 -3.86
C PHE A 174 19.15 37.78 -3.01
N ASP A 175 20.33 37.65 -3.62
CA ASP A 175 21.60 37.78 -2.92
C ASP A 175 21.81 39.24 -2.48
N GLY A 176 21.97 39.45 -1.18
CA GLY A 176 22.11 40.79 -0.58
C GLY A 176 20.78 41.54 -0.35
N VAL A 177 19.63 40.94 -0.66
CA VAL A 177 18.32 41.54 -0.33
C VAL A 177 18.14 41.56 1.19
N THR A 178 17.91 42.75 1.75
CA THR A 178 17.73 42.93 3.20
C THR A 178 16.53 42.13 3.69
N GLY A 179 16.74 41.32 4.73
CA GLY A 179 15.70 40.47 5.33
C GLY A 179 15.42 39.16 4.58
N PHE A 180 16.10 38.88 3.45
CA PHE A 180 16.01 37.59 2.81
C PHE A 180 16.98 36.58 3.46
N ASP A 181 16.42 35.51 4.02
CA ASP A 181 17.19 34.40 4.57
C ASP A 181 16.90 33.11 3.79
N ARG A 182 17.94 32.57 3.16
CA ARG A 182 17.87 31.31 2.39
C ARG A 182 17.45 30.13 3.26
N ALA A 183 17.84 30.10 4.54
CA ALA A 183 17.51 29.02 5.46
C ALA A 183 15.99 28.92 5.72
N GLN A 184 15.25 30.03 5.57
CA GLN A 184 13.80 30.06 5.72
C GLN A 184 13.04 29.55 4.47
N ASN A 185 13.77 29.38 3.38
CA ASN A 185 13.25 29.05 2.07
C ASN A 185 13.74 27.67 1.57
N ALA A 186 14.18 26.79 2.48
CA ALA A 186 14.42 25.38 2.18
C ALA A 186 13.13 24.66 1.74
N LEU A 187 13.26 23.60 0.95
CA LEU A 187 12.11 22.77 0.56
C LEU A 187 11.37 22.24 1.79
N PHE A 188 10.07 22.04 1.64
CA PHE A 188 9.28 21.39 2.66
C PHE A 188 9.64 19.90 2.70
N ALA A 189 10.38 19.51 3.74
CA ALA A 189 10.75 18.12 3.98
C ALA A 189 9.50 17.25 4.20
N VAL A 190 9.59 15.99 3.83
CA VAL A 190 8.59 14.96 4.10
C VAL A 190 9.30 13.90 4.95
N HIS A 191 8.65 13.42 6.00
CA HIS A 191 9.25 12.39 6.86
C HIS A 191 9.60 11.18 6.02
N THR A 192 10.82 10.67 6.18
CA THR A 192 11.35 9.58 5.35
C THR A 192 11.96 8.53 6.26
N PHE A 193 11.65 7.26 6.00
CA PHE A 193 12.21 6.12 6.71
C PHE A 193 12.65 5.06 5.71
N THR A 194 13.85 4.49 5.90
CA THR A 194 14.33 3.36 5.10
C THR A 194 14.48 2.15 6.02
N SER A 195 13.74 1.08 5.73
CA SER A 195 13.81 -0.19 6.48
C SER A 195 15.14 -0.89 6.28
N ARG A 196 15.44 -1.89 7.13
CA ARG A 196 16.64 -2.71 7.02
C ARG A 196 16.69 -3.50 5.71
N ALA A 197 15.53 -3.91 5.21
CA ALA A 197 15.41 -4.56 3.91
C ALA A 197 15.54 -3.60 2.71
N GLY A 198 15.48 -2.28 2.93
CA GLY A 198 15.66 -1.25 1.90
C GLY A 198 14.37 -0.63 1.38
N PHE A 199 13.19 -1.01 1.88
CA PHE A 199 11.93 -0.32 1.57
C PHE A 199 11.93 1.11 2.11
N VAL A 200 11.45 2.05 1.29
CA VAL A 200 11.47 3.49 1.55
C VAL A 200 10.04 3.97 1.77
N PHE A 201 9.81 4.51 2.96
CA PHE A 201 8.54 5.02 3.43
C PHE A 201 8.57 6.54 3.52
N VAL A 202 7.42 7.16 3.25
CA VAL A 202 7.20 8.59 3.48
C VAL A 202 5.98 8.84 4.36
N ASN A 203 6.00 9.90 5.16
CA ASN A 203 4.83 10.38 5.89
C ASN A 203 4.68 11.89 5.70
N LEU A 204 3.51 12.32 5.23
CA LEU A 204 3.26 13.71 4.85
C LEU A 204 2.85 14.60 6.03
N ASP A 205 2.65 14.04 7.22
CA ASP A 205 2.27 14.80 8.40
C ASP A 205 3.31 15.90 8.67
N ALA A 206 2.84 17.14 8.81
CA ALA A 206 3.67 18.32 8.93
C ALA A 206 4.23 18.54 10.35
N SER A 207 3.85 17.71 11.32
CA SER A 207 4.42 17.70 12.66
C SER A 207 5.94 17.51 12.63
N LEU A 208 6.62 18.03 13.67
CA LEU A 208 8.09 17.99 13.73
C LEU A 208 8.64 16.57 13.78
N THR A 209 7.90 15.65 14.39
CA THR A 209 8.30 14.26 14.59
C THR A 209 7.08 13.37 14.44
N VAL A 210 7.27 12.23 13.76
CA VAL A 210 6.29 11.16 13.65
C VAL A 210 6.95 9.86 14.09
N SER A 211 6.22 9.03 14.84
CA SER A 211 6.72 7.69 15.21
C SER A 211 7.07 6.90 13.95
N PRO A 212 8.18 6.13 13.93
CA PRO A 212 8.57 5.34 12.76
C PRO A 212 7.50 4.29 12.41
N PRO A 213 7.46 3.81 11.14
CA PRO A 213 6.52 2.78 10.76
C PRO A 213 6.83 1.44 11.43
N GLU A 214 5.79 0.67 11.73
CA GLU A 214 5.94 -0.72 12.14
C GLU A 214 6.28 -1.58 10.93
N VAL A 215 7.54 -2.02 10.85
CA VAL A 215 8.06 -2.81 9.72
C VAL A 215 8.47 -4.23 10.09
N GLY A 216 8.15 -4.69 11.30
CA GLY A 216 8.59 -6.00 11.81
C GLY A 216 8.22 -7.17 10.89
N LEU A 217 6.93 -7.29 10.54
CA LEU A 217 6.44 -8.32 9.63
C LEU A 217 7.05 -8.21 8.22
N LEU A 218 7.26 -6.99 7.73
CA LEU A 218 7.89 -6.75 6.44
C LEU A 218 9.37 -7.14 6.43
N ASP A 219 10.11 -6.81 7.48
CA ASP A 219 11.52 -7.16 7.63
C ASP A 219 11.72 -8.68 7.81
N GLU A 220 10.77 -9.37 8.46
CA GLU A 220 10.74 -10.84 8.57
C GLU A 220 10.43 -11.50 7.22
N PHE A 221 9.39 -11.01 6.52
CA PHE A 221 9.07 -11.44 5.16
C PHE A 221 10.26 -11.24 4.21
N ALA A 222 10.89 -10.07 4.27
CA ALA A 222 12.03 -9.74 3.43
C ALA A 222 13.26 -10.59 3.74
N GLY A 223 13.56 -10.79 5.03
CA GLY A 223 14.71 -11.57 5.49
C GLY A 223 14.65 -13.03 5.04
N SER A 224 13.47 -13.65 5.11
CA SER A 224 13.27 -15.04 4.67
C SER A 224 13.31 -15.21 3.14
N ARG A 225 13.27 -14.13 2.36
CA ARG A 225 13.17 -14.12 0.89
C ARG A 225 14.35 -13.46 0.17
N GLU A 226 15.47 -13.24 0.88
CA GLU A 226 16.67 -12.57 0.36
C GLU A 226 16.41 -11.16 -0.23
N ILE A 227 15.35 -10.49 0.21
CA ILE A 227 15.09 -9.08 -0.11
C ILE A 227 15.99 -8.23 0.77
N ALA A 228 16.79 -7.37 0.14
CA ALA A 228 17.82 -6.60 0.84
C ALA A 228 18.06 -5.26 0.16
N PRO A 229 18.69 -4.27 0.84
CA PRO A 229 18.97 -2.96 0.25
C PRO A 229 19.78 -3.03 -1.06
N ARG A 230 20.56 -4.11 -1.22
CA ARG A 230 21.41 -4.42 -2.38
C ARG A 230 20.71 -5.24 -3.48
N SER A 231 19.40 -5.50 -3.38
CA SER A 231 18.62 -6.04 -4.50
C SER A 231 18.80 -5.18 -5.74
N ARG A 232 18.58 -5.72 -6.93
CA ARG A 232 18.67 -4.95 -8.18
C ARG A 232 17.27 -4.59 -8.65
N TRP A 233 17.03 -3.32 -8.98
CA TRP A 233 15.80 -2.92 -9.66
C TRP A 233 15.96 -3.24 -11.15
N GLU A 234 15.02 -4.03 -11.69
CA GLU A 234 15.09 -4.56 -13.06
C GLU A 234 14.24 -3.72 -14.03
N GLY A 235 13.20 -3.07 -13.51
CA GLY A 235 12.29 -2.27 -14.31
C GLY A 235 11.01 -1.99 -13.56
N GLY A 236 10.21 -1.07 -14.08
CA GLY A 236 8.92 -0.75 -13.49
C GLY A 236 8.01 -0.09 -14.50
N GLN A 237 6.71 -0.30 -14.31
CA GLN A 237 5.66 0.14 -15.21
C GLN A 237 4.50 0.72 -14.40
N THR A 238 3.84 1.70 -14.99
CA THR A 238 2.64 2.32 -14.43
C THR A 238 1.48 2.19 -15.41
N VAL A 239 0.32 1.75 -14.91
CA VAL A 239 -0.94 1.68 -15.66
C VAL A 239 -2.01 2.43 -14.86
N GLU A 240 -2.74 3.32 -15.51
CA GLU A 240 -3.88 3.98 -14.87
C GLU A 240 -5.17 3.20 -15.13
N GLY A 241 -6.02 3.13 -14.11
CA GLY A 241 -7.35 2.54 -14.20
C GLY A 241 -8.43 3.44 -13.58
N GLN A 242 -9.63 3.37 -14.14
CA GLN A 242 -10.85 4.01 -13.65
C GLN A 242 -11.50 3.18 -12.53
N VAL A 243 -10.74 3.00 -11.45
CA VAL A 243 -11.15 2.26 -10.26
C VAL A 243 -10.78 3.01 -8.99
N ASN A 244 -11.56 2.80 -7.93
CA ASN A 244 -11.23 3.28 -6.60
C ASN A 244 -10.04 2.48 -6.02
N TRP A 245 -9.11 3.17 -5.37
CA TRP A 245 -7.88 2.59 -4.82
C TRP A 245 -8.11 1.52 -3.75
N LYS A 246 -9.28 1.55 -3.08
CA LYS A 246 -9.65 0.60 -2.03
C LYS A 246 -9.89 -0.83 -2.55
N LEU A 247 -9.90 -1.03 -3.88
CA LEU A 247 -9.90 -2.35 -4.52
C LEU A 247 -8.51 -3.02 -4.61
N LEU A 248 -7.48 -2.47 -3.95
CA LEU A 248 -6.11 -3.02 -3.95
C LEU A 248 -6.05 -4.53 -3.73
N ARG A 249 -6.77 -5.10 -2.76
CA ARG A 249 -6.65 -6.55 -2.49
C ARG A 249 -7.24 -7.42 -3.61
N VAL A 250 -8.20 -6.89 -4.37
CA VAL A 250 -8.69 -7.56 -5.58
C VAL A 250 -7.58 -7.57 -6.64
N ALA A 251 -6.88 -6.45 -6.81
CA ALA A 251 -5.73 -6.34 -7.72
C ALA A 251 -4.62 -7.34 -7.38
N GLU A 252 -4.33 -7.55 -6.10
CA GLU A 252 -3.34 -8.52 -5.64
C GLU A 252 -3.68 -9.96 -6.05
N SER A 253 -4.96 -10.33 -5.99
CA SER A 253 -5.43 -11.68 -6.29
C SER A 253 -5.48 -12.01 -7.78
N LEU A 254 -5.54 -10.98 -8.63
CA LEU A 254 -5.67 -11.11 -10.09
C LEU A 254 -4.32 -11.14 -10.84
N ILE A 255 -3.21 -10.81 -10.16
CA ILE A 255 -1.88 -10.98 -10.78
C ILE A 255 -1.57 -12.48 -10.86
N GLU A 256 -1.78 -13.03 -12.06
CA GLU A 256 -1.55 -14.43 -12.38
C GLU A 256 -0.05 -14.75 -12.38
N LYS A 257 0.44 -15.25 -11.25
CA LYS A 257 1.87 -15.50 -11.03
C LYS A 257 2.42 -16.66 -11.88
N GLU A 258 1.58 -17.62 -12.24
CA GLU A 258 1.99 -18.78 -13.07
C GLU A 258 2.50 -18.35 -14.46
N SER A 259 1.85 -17.35 -15.04
CA SER A 259 2.25 -16.72 -16.29
C SER A 259 3.66 -16.09 -16.20
N ILE A 260 3.96 -15.42 -15.09
CA ILE A 260 5.27 -14.82 -14.81
C ILE A 260 6.33 -15.90 -14.53
N ARG A 261 5.98 -16.95 -13.79
CA ARG A 261 6.87 -18.11 -13.52
C ARG A 261 7.27 -18.83 -14.80
N SER A 262 6.35 -18.99 -15.75
CA SER A 262 6.61 -19.68 -17.02
C SER A 262 7.64 -18.95 -17.91
N ALA A 263 7.77 -17.63 -17.74
CA ALA A 263 8.75 -16.81 -18.44
C ALA A 263 10.16 -16.88 -17.81
N GLY A 264 10.28 -17.27 -16.53
CA GLY A 264 11.56 -17.48 -15.84
C GLY A 264 11.94 -18.96 -15.77
N ILE A 265 12.62 -19.49 -16.78
CA ILE A 265 13.06 -20.89 -16.78
C ILE A 265 14.49 -21.02 -16.25
N GLN A 266 14.62 -21.49 -15.01
CA GLN A 266 15.43 -22.68 -14.69
C GLN A 266 14.91 -23.31 -13.39
N ARG A 267 14.29 -24.50 -13.50
CA ARG A 267 14.14 -25.43 -12.38
C ARG A 267 15.55 -25.78 -11.87
N LYS A 268 15.98 -25.20 -10.74
CA LYS A 268 17.18 -25.71 -10.05
C LYS A 268 16.85 -27.15 -9.63
N PHE A 269 17.70 -28.11 -10.00
CA PHE A 269 17.58 -29.54 -9.65
C PHE A 269 17.29 -29.75 -8.14
N LEU A 270 17.84 -28.89 -7.29
CA LEU A 270 17.61 -28.89 -5.86
C LEU A 270 16.15 -28.56 -5.47
N CYS A 271 15.48 -27.61 -6.15
CA CYS A 271 14.08 -27.29 -5.90
C CYS A 271 13.15 -28.44 -6.35
N TRP A 272 13.48 -29.12 -7.44
CA TRP A 272 12.79 -30.35 -7.85
C TRP A 272 12.97 -31.46 -6.81
N LEU A 273 14.19 -31.62 -6.28
CA LEU A 273 14.50 -32.65 -5.28
C LEU A 273 13.80 -32.39 -3.93
N LEU A 274 13.78 -31.13 -3.48
CA LEU A 274 13.14 -30.73 -2.22
C LEU A 274 11.61 -30.86 -2.28
N ASP A 275 10.98 -30.51 -3.41
CA ASP A 275 9.55 -30.76 -3.66
C ASP A 275 9.23 -32.26 -3.58
N ARG A 276 10.09 -33.12 -4.15
CA ARG A 276 9.88 -34.57 -4.13
C ARG A 276 10.08 -35.19 -2.75
N LEU A 277 10.80 -34.50 -1.87
CA LEU A 277 11.07 -34.91 -0.49
C LEU A 277 10.07 -34.31 0.51
N GLY A 278 9.13 -33.46 0.07
CA GLY A 278 8.16 -32.80 0.95
C GLY A 278 8.80 -31.83 1.95
N LEU A 279 9.96 -31.26 1.59
CA LEU A 279 10.77 -30.38 2.46
C LEU A 279 10.61 -28.89 2.14
N SER A 280 9.74 -28.52 1.20
CA SER A 280 9.39 -27.12 0.96
C SER A 280 8.40 -26.65 2.03
N GLN A 281 8.78 -25.60 2.77
CA GLN A 281 7.83 -24.87 3.60
C GLN A 281 7.10 -23.87 2.70
N GLU A 282 5.78 -24.04 2.56
CA GLU A 282 4.89 -23.03 1.97
C GLU A 282 4.76 -21.88 2.98
N GLY A 283 5.33 -20.72 2.65
CA GLY A 283 5.12 -19.47 3.37
C GLY A 283 4.41 -18.46 2.47
N ASP A 284 3.65 -17.53 3.06
CA ASP A 284 2.87 -16.53 2.29
C ASP A 284 3.70 -15.86 1.19
N GLU A 285 3.24 -15.90 -0.05
CA GLU A 285 4.01 -15.34 -1.18
C GLU A 285 3.96 -13.81 -1.27
N SER A 286 3.15 -13.17 -0.44
CA SER A 286 2.90 -11.74 -0.47
C SER A 286 2.67 -11.17 0.92
N ILE A 287 3.04 -9.90 1.09
CA ILE A 287 2.72 -9.12 2.28
C ILE A 287 2.15 -7.76 1.87
N SER A 288 0.99 -7.42 2.43
CA SER A 288 0.38 -6.10 2.24
C SER A 288 0.96 -5.10 3.24
N VAL A 289 1.35 -3.94 2.74
CA VAL A 289 1.85 -2.78 3.48
C VAL A 289 0.83 -1.66 3.33
N PHE A 290 0.00 -1.52 4.36
CA PHE A 290 -1.06 -0.51 4.40
C PHE A 290 -0.48 0.90 4.14
N PRO A 291 -1.18 1.77 3.38
CA PRO A 291 -2.50 1.55 2.77
C PRO A 291 -2.47 1.03 1.33
N ILE A 292 -1.35 1.16 0.61
CA ILE A 292 -1.37 1.14 -0.87
C ILE A 292 -0.36 0.20 -1.51
N THR A 293 0.48 -0.48 -0.74
CA THR A 293 1.63 -1.19 -1.30
C THR A 293 1.58 -2.65 -0.93
N THR A 294 1.89 -3.53 -1.87
CA THR A 294 2.02 -4.96 -1.61
C THR A 294 3.32 -5.47 -2.19
N VAL A 295 4.03 -6.27 -1.41
CA VAL A 295 5.29 -6.89 -1.79
C VAL A 295 5.01 -8.34 -2.09
N GLN A 296 5.41 -8.82 -3.27
CA GLN A 296 5.19 -10.19 -3.69
C GLN A 296 6.48 -10.82 -4.18
N THR A 297 6.71 -12.08 -3.83
CA THR A 297 7.79 -12.89 -4.39
C THR A 297 7.28 -13.79 -5.50
N ILE A 298 8.10 -14.02 -6.50
CA ILE A 298 7.83 -15.01 -7.54
C ILE A 298 8.52 -16.29 -7.11
N GLU A 299 7.76 -17.24 -6.60
CA GLU A 299 8.28 -18.50 -6.06
C GLU A 299 9.28 -19.16 -7.00
N ARG A 300 10.29 -19.80 -6.41
CA ARG A 300 11.33 -20.57 -7.12
C ARG A 300 12.19 -19.73 -8.06
N THR A 301 12.04 -18.40 -8.05
CA THR A 301 12.90 -17.46 -8.78
C THR A 301 13.65 -16.54 -7.83
N ALA A 302 14.60 -15.78 -8.38
CA ALA A 302 15.29 -14.71 -7.66
C ALA A 302 14.53 -13.37 -7.67
N TYR A 303 13.33 -13.34 -8.26
CA TYR A 303 12.59 -12.12 -8.54
C TYR A 303 11.45 -11.88 -7.56
N TRP A 304 11.18 -10.61 -7.34
CA TRP A 304 10.08 -10.13 -6.51
C TRP A 304 9.65 -8.76 -7.03
N PHE A 305 8.44 -8.33 -6.71
CA PHE A 305 7.93 -7.04 -7.16
C PHE A 305 7.13 -6.35 -6.07
N THR A 306 6.99 -5.04 -6.22
CA THR A 306 6.05 -4.23 -5.44
C THR A 306 4.94 -3.74 -6.34
N LEU A 307 3.69 -3.94 -5.93
CA LEU A 307 2.52 -3.28 -6.53
C LEU A 307 2.09 -2.12 -5.61
N THR A 308 2.10 -0.91 -6.12
CA THR A 308 1.67 0.30 -5.40
C THR A 308 0.47 0.92 -6.09
N CYS A 309 -0.67 1.03 -5.39
CA CYS A 309 -1.91 1.63 -5.88
C CYS A 309 -2.01 3.09 -5.46
N ILE A 310 -1.56 4.00 -6.31
CA ILE A 310 -1.50 5.44 -6.01
C ILE A 310 -2.83 6.08 -6.42
N PRO A 311 -3.65 6.58 -5.48
CA PRO A 311 -4.91 7.21 -5.84
C PRO A 311 -4.68 8.55 -6.56
N VAL A 312 -5.40 8.74 -7.65
CA VAL A 312 -5.40 9.97 -8.46
C VAL A 312 -6.67 10.79 -8.20
N SER A 313 -7.80 10.12 -8.03
CA SER A 313 -9.08 10.70 -7.62
C SER A 313 -9.93 9.65 -6.90
N ALA A 314 -11.16 10.00 -6.51
CA ALA A 314 -12.14 9.06 -5.96
C ALA A 314 -12.38 7.83 -6.86
N GLN A 315 -12.21 7.96 -8.18
CA GLN A 315 -12.53 6.90 -9.15
C GLN A 315 -11.38 6.57 -10.09
N ARG A 316 -10.16 7.06 -9.81
CA ARG A 316 -8.98 6.80 -10.62
C ARG A 316 -7.80 6.44 -9.75
N THR A 317 -7.11 5.37 -10.14
CA THR A 317 -5.94 4.85 -9.44
C THR A 317 -4.83 4.57 -10.44
N SER A 318 -3.61 4.95 -10.09
CA SER A 318 -2.40 4.65 -10.82
C SER A 318 -1.73 3.43 -10.19
N PHE A 319 -1.64 2.33 -10.93
CA PHE A 319 -1.03 1.08 -10.51
C PHE A 319 0.41 1.05 -10.96
N ARG A 320 1.34 1.12 -10.00
CA ARG A 320 2.77 1.05 -10.26
C ARG A 320 3.30 -0.31 -9.83
N LEU A 321 3.95 -1.01 -10.75
CA LEU A 321 4.66 -2.25 -10.48
C LEU A 321 6.16 -2.03 -10.69
N ASP A 322 6.98 -2.33 -9.68
CA ASP A 322 8.43 -2.34 -9.79
C ASP A 322 8.95 -3.77 -9.56
N LEU A 323 9.73 -4.29 -10.51
CA LEU A 323 10.35 -5.62 -10.47
C LEU A 323 11.79 -5.52 -9.97
N TYR A 324 12.19 -6.47 -9.15
CA TYR A 324 13.51 -6.57 -8.54
C TYR A 324 14.04 -7.99 -8.60
N SER A 325 15.36 -8.13 -8.50
CA SER A 325 16.03 -9.40 -8.26
C SER A 325 16.91 -9.37 -7.02
N SER A 326 17.15 -10.54 -6.44
CA SER A 326 18.11 -10.73 -5.36
C SER A 326 19.56 -10.51 -5.86
N SER A 327 20.39 -10.02 -4.94
CA SER A 327 21.79 -9.65 -5.22
C SER A 327 22.71 -10.80 -5.66
N SER A 328 22.28 -12.06 -5.52
CA SER A 328 23.06 -13.26 -5.82
C SER A 328 23.02 -13.66 -7.32
N SER A 329 22.40 -12.85 -8.18
CA SER A 329 22.17 -13.14 -9.60
C SER A 329 23.28 -12.61 -10.54
N SER A 330 24.22 -13.49 -10.96
CA SER A 330 25.31 -13.26 -11.95
C SER A 330 24.85 -12.90 -13.40
N SER A 331 25.67 -12.17 -14.17
CA SER A 331 25.22 -11.06 -15.02
C SER A 331 25.19 -11.19 -16.55
N SER A 332 25.66 -12.23 -17.23
CA SER A 332 25.86 -12.14 -18.70
C SER A 332 24.79 -12.82 -19.58
N THR A 333 24.03 -13.80 -19.08
CA THR A 333 23.04 -14.56 -19.88
C THR A 333 21.58 -14.13 -19.63
N ARG A 334 21.36 -13.07 -18.83
CA ARG A 334 20.07 -12.76 -18.19
C ARG A 334 19.29 -11.59 -18.78
N ILE A 335 19.88 -10.73 -19.63
CA ILE A 335 19.22 -9.49 -20.08
C ILE A 335 17.93 -9.79 -20.84
N SER A 336 17.97 -10.74 -21.78
CA SER A 336 16.78 -11.15 -22.55
C SER A 336 15.69 -11.80 -21.68
N GLU A 337 16.09 -12.52 -20.63
CA GLU A 337 15.17 -13.15 -19.68
C GLU A 337 14.51 -12.08 -18.78
N THR A 338 15.29 -11.14 -18.25
CA THR A 338 14.77 -10.00 -17.47
C THR A 338 13.80 -9.16 -18.31
N GLU A 339 14.15 -8.83 -19.55
CA GLU A 339 13.29 -8.08 -20.46
C GLU A 339 11.96 -8.83 -20.72
N ALA A 340 12.02 -10.14 -20.94
CA ALA A 340 10.82 -10.97 -21.10
C ALA A 340 9.94 -10.98 -19.84
N ILE A 341 10.53 -11.08 -18.65
CA ILE A 341 9.79 -11.05 -17.38
C ILE A 341 9.15 -9.68 -17.15
N VAL A 342 9.88 -8.59 -17.40
CA VAL A 342 9.36 -7.22 -17.28
C VAL A 342 8.19 -7.01 -18.24
N GLN A 343 8.32 -7.46 -19.50
CA GLN A 343 7.25 -7.36 -20.48
C GLN A 343 6.03 -8.19 -20.10
N GLN A 344 6.23 -9.43 -19.63
CA GLN A 344 5.13 -10.29 -19.22
C GLN A 344 4.38 -9.72 -18.00
N THR A 345 5.14 -9.22 -17.03
CA THR A 345 4.57 -8.58 -15.83
C THR A 345 3.80 -7.32 -16.19
N THR A 346 4.28 -6.55 -17.17
CA THR A 346 3.57 -5.39 -17.72
C THR A 346 2.24 -5.78 -18.37
N ASN A 347 2.24 -6.82 -19.21
CA ASN A 347 1.03 -7.31 -19.86
C ASN A 347 0.00 -7.79 -18.81
N GLN A 348 0.47 -8.51 -17.78
CA GLN A 348 -0.38 -8.98 -16.70
C GLN A 348 -0.99 -7.82 -15.90
N LEU A 349 -0.20 -6.78 -15.61
CA LEU A 349 -0.69 -5.58 -14.94
C LEU A 349 -1.80 -4.90 -15.74
N GLN A 350 -1.62 -4.74 -17.05
CA GLN A 350 -2.64 -4.15 -17.93
C GLN A 350 -3.94 -4.97 -17.95
N LYS A 351 -3.83 -6.31 -18.09
CA LYS A 351 -4.98 -7.22 -18.03
C LYS A 351 -5.71 -7.09 -16.69
N THR A 352 -4.97 -7.12 -15.59
CA THR A 352 -5.51 -7.00 -14.23
C THR A 352 -6.27 -5.69 -14.04
N VAL A 353 -5.70 -4.56 -14.49
CA VAL A 353 -6.38 -3.25 -14.40
C VAL A 353 -7.68 -3.23 -15.20
N ALA A 354 -7.71 -3.81 -16.40
CA ALA A 354 -8.93 -3.89 -17.21
C ALA A 354 -10.03 -4.77 -16.58
N GLU A 355 -9.64 -5.87 -15.92
CA GLU A 355 -10.55 -6.73 -15.16
C GLU A 355 -11.13 -5.99 -13.95
N LEU A 356 -10.27 -5.29 -13.19
CA LEU A 356 -10.70 -4.46 -12.06
C LEU A 356 -11.67 -3.36 -12.46
N GLU A 357 -11.46 -2.69 -13.60
CA GLU A 357 -12.41 -1.69 -14.10
C GLU A 357 -13.78 -2.29 -14.40
N THR A 358 -13.80 -3.52 -14.91
CA THR A 358 -15.04 -4.23 -15.21
C THR A 358 -15.76 -4.65 -13.94
N GLU A 359 -15.04 -5.17 -12.95
CA GLU A 359 -15.59 -5.51 -11.63
C GLU A 359 -16.08 -4.25 -10.90
N TYR A 360 -15.32 -3.16 -10.96
CA TYR A 360 -15.69 -1.88 -10.37
C TYR A 360 -16.97 -1.31 -10.98
N ARG A 361 -17.12 -1.35 -12.31
CA ARG A 361 -18.38 -0.96 -12.98
C ARG A 361 -19.56 -1.82 -12.49
N SER A 362 -19.38 -3.13 -12.39
CA SER A 362 -20.40 -4.04 -11.84
C SER A 362 -20.79 -3.69 -10.40
N TYR A 363 -19.83 -3.31 -9.54
CA TYR A 363 -20.12 -2.84 -8.18
C TYR A 363 -20.95 -1.57 -8.14
N LEU A 364 -20.70 -0.63 -9.05
CA LEU A 364 -21.45 0.62 -9.11
C LEU A 364 -22.89 0.42 -9.62
N GLU A 365 -23.09 -0.54 -10.52
CA GLU A 365 -24.41 -0.84 -11.10
C GLU A 365 -25.28 -1.70 -10.16
N ASN A 366 -24.67 -2.64 -9.44
CA ASN A 366 -25.37 -3.51 -8.50
C ASN A 366 -25.49 -2.85 -7.12
N THR A 367 -26.39 -1.88 -7.00
CA THR A 367 -26.81 -1.16 -5.77
C THR A 367 -27.25 -2.05 -4.57
N ARG A 368 -27.12 -3.39 -4.65
CA ARG A 368 -27.59 -4.38 -3.66
C ARG A 368 -26.63 -5.55 -3.44
N ILE A 369 -25.31 -5.33 -3.45
CA ILE A 369 -24.39 -6.34 -2.93
C ILE A 369 -24.25 -6.10 -1.43
N SER A 370 -24.59 -7.13 -0.65
CA SER A 370 -24.46 -7.12 0.81
C SER A 370 -23.07 -6.62 1.18
N SER A 371 -23.01 -5.64 2.07
CA SER A 371 -21.79 -5.12 2.70
C SER A 371 -20.94 -6.20 3.39
N ASP A 372 -21.43 -7.44 3.48
CA ASP A 372 -20.80 -8.55 4.18
C ASP A 372 -19.76 -9.32 3.34
N ASP A 373 -19.82 -9.29 1.99
CA ASP A 373 -19.00 -10.22 1.16
C ASP A 373 -17.62 -9.67 0.74
N ILE A 374 -17.33 -8.38 0.95
CA ILE A 374 -16.08 -7.73 0.51
C ILE A 374 -15.40 -6.99 1.67
N LEU A 375 -15.63 -7.45 2.91
CA LEU A 375 -15.00 -6.87 4.09
C LEU A 375 -13.58 -7.41 4.27
N ILE A 376 -12.70 -6.96 3.41
CA ILE A 376 -11.28 -7.26 3.45
C ILE A 376 -10.64 -6.35 4.51
N GLY A 377 -9.80 -6.89 5.40
CA GLY A 377 -9.21 -6.14 6.53
C GLY A 377 -8.61 -4.76 6.18
N THR A 378 -8.11 -4.58 4.95
CA THR A 378 -7.66 -3.28 4.44
C THR A 378 -8.76 -2.21 4.42
N GLN A 379 -9.97 -2.53 3.97
CA GLN A 379 -11.09 -1.57 3.93
C GLN A 379 -11.55 -1.16 5.34
N GLN A 380 -11.55 -2.12 6.27
CA GLN A 380 -11.85 -1.83 7.68
C GLN A 380 -10.82 -0.87 8.28
N ALA A 381 -9.52 -1.10 8.01
CA ALA A 381 -8.46 -0.20 8.47
C ALA A 381 -8.60 1.23 7.90
N VAL A 382 -9.02 1.37 6.64
CA VAL A 382 -9.35 2.69 6.05
C VAL A 382 -10.52 3.33 6.79
N LEU A 383 -11.60 2.58 7.00
CA LEU A 383 -12.79 3.08 7.69
C LEU A 383 -12.48 3.54 9.12
N ASP A 384 -11.68 2.77 9.85
CA ASP A 384 -11.26 3.10 11.21
C ASP A 384 -10.42 4.39 11.23
N ALA A 385 -9.51 4.56 10.25
CA ALA A 385 -8.76 5.80 10.08
C ALA A 385 -9.67 7.00 9.80
N LEU A 386 -10.69 6.85 8.95
CA LEU A 386 -11.65 7.93 8.66
C LEU A 386 -12.46 8.29 9.92
N LYS A 387 -12.98 7.29 10.64
CA LYS A 387 -13.75 7.48 11.88
C LYS A 387 -12.91 8.18 12.95
N ALA A 388 -11.65 7.78 13.12
CA ALA A 388 -10.72 8.41 14.06
C ALA A 388 -10.42 9.87 13.69
N HIS A 389 -10.23 10.16 12.40
CA HIS A 389 -9.98 11.53 11.92
C HIS A 389 -11.21 12.44 12.07
N LEU A 390 -12.41 11.96 11.70
CA LEU A 390 -13.65 12.71 11.92
C LEU A 390 -13.91 12.99 13.40
N LYS A 391 -13.58 12.06 14.29
CA LYS A 391 -13.66 12.29 15.74
C LYS A 391 -12.72 13.43 16.17
N LEU A 392 -11.51 13.49 15.61
CA LEU A 392 -10.57 14.58 15.85
C LEU A 392 -11.10 15.93 15.35
N GLU A 393 -11.65 15.97 14.13
CA GLU A 393 -12.25 17.18 13.55
C GLU A 393 -13.41 17.69 14.40
N ARG A 394 -14.29 16.80 14.89
CA ARG A 394 -15.37 17.14 15.83
C ARG A 394 -14.87 17.71 17.14
N GLN A 395 -13.78 17.15 17.68
CA GLN A 395 -13.17 17.65 18.93
C GLN A 395 -12.54 19.04 18.75
N GLN A 396 -12.03 19.36 17.57
CA GLN A 396 -11.42 20.65 17.26
C GLN A 396 -12.43 21.69 16.71
N GLY A 397 -13.62 21.25 16.29
CA GLY A 397 -14.64 22.10 15.68
C GLY A 397 -14.30 22.58 14.26
N ALA A 398 -13.30 21.97 13.61
CA ALA A 398 -12.84 22.34 12.27
C ALA A 398 -12.18 21.15 11.56
N GLU A 399 -12.07 21.24 10.23
CA GLU A 399 -11.31 20.26 9.45
C GLU A 399 -9.82 20.30 9.82
N VAL A 400 -9.21 19.12 9.86
CA VAL A 400 -7.80 18.97 10.24
C VAL A 400 -7.02 18.52 9.01
N PHE A 401 -5.96 19.27 8.68
CA PHE A 401 -5.09 19.02 7.54
C PHE A 401 -3.67 18.66 8.01
N PRO A 402 -3.37 17.38 8.27
CA PRO A 402 -2.09 16.96 8.84
C PRO A 402 -0.87 17.33 7.98
N ALA A 403 -0.99 17.25 6.65
CA ALA A 403 0.09 17.67 5.74
C ALA A 403 0.25 19.20 5.60
N MET A 404 -0.65 19.99 6.18
CA MET A 404 -0.57 21.44 6.12
C MET A 404 0.42 21.95 7.17
N ARG A 405 1.50 22.58 6.69
CA ARG A 405 2.45 23.26 7.58
C ARG A 405 1.83 24.55 8.10
N LYS A 406 1.89 24.75 9.42
CA LYS A 406 1.54 26.05 10.01
C LYS A 406 2.46 27.12 9.41
N PRO A 407 1.92 28.26 8.95
CA PRO A 407 2.72 29.38 8.52
C PRO A 407 3.69 29.79 9.62
N ARG A 408 4.85 30.35 9.24
CA ARG A 408 5.70 31.01 10.22
C ARG A 408 5.06 32.32 10.60
N GLU A 409 4.60 32.42 11.83
CA GLU A 409 4.05 33.66 12.38
C GLU A 409 5.18 34.68 12.52
N ASN A 410 4.98 35.84 11.93
CA ASN A 410 5.73 37.05 12.17
C ASN A 410 4.77 38.23 12.02
N ALA A 411 5.14 39.38 12.58
CA ALA A 411 4.25 40.55 12.61
C ALA A 411 3.72 40.96 11.21
N ARG A 412 4.51 40.77 10.13
CA ARG A 412 4.05 41.05 8.76
C ARG A 412 3.09 39.99 8.24
N PHE A 413 3.31 38.73 8.57
CA PHE A 413 2.40 37.63 8.22
C PHE A 413 1.05 37.81 8.94
N GLU A 414 1.06 38.15 10.22
CA GLU A 414 -0.16 38.43 10.99
C GLU A 414 -0.93 39.63 10.43
N GLN A 415 -0.24 40.71 10.04
CA GLN A 415 -0.84 41.85 9.35
C GLN A 415 -1.47 41.45 8.01
N ALA A 416 -0.79 40.60 7.23
CA ALA A 416 -1.32 40.11 5.95
C ALA A 416 -2.53 39.19 6.14
N GLU A 417 -2.50 38.28 7.11
CA GLU A 417 -3.63 37.42 7.50
C GLU A 417 -4.82 38.24 7.97
N GLN A 418 -4.58 39.27 8.79
CA GLN A 418 -5.62 40.16 9.27
C GLN A 418 -6.26 40.92 8.10
N LEU A 419 -5.45 41.43 7.17
CA LEU A 419 -5.95 42.08 5.95
C LEU A 419 -6.76 41.10 5.08
N CYS A 420 -6.30 39.87 4.87
CA CYS A 420 -7.04 38.86 4.13
C CYS A 420 -8.38 38.55 4.78
N LYS A 421 -8.42 38.39 6.12
CA LYS A 421 -9.67 38.17 6.87
C LYS A 421 -10.62 39.36 6.76
N GLU A 422 -10.10 40.58 6.84
CA GLU A 422 -10.89 41.80 6.65
C GLU A 422 -11.49 41.85 5.24
N LEU A 423 -10.75 41.45 4.20
CA LEU A 423 -11.25 41.37 2.82
C LEU A 423 -12.27 40.26 2.61
N ASP A 424 -12.02 39.05 3.12
CA ASP A 424 -12.94 37.90 3.02
C ASP A 424 -14.25 38.14 3.81
N CYS A 425 -14.21 38.98 4.84
CA CYS A 425 -15.40 39.40 5.58
C CYS A 425 -16.24 40.47 4.85
N VAL A 426 -15.70 41.15 3.85
CA VAL A 426 -16.40 42.24 3.13
C VAL A 426 -17.32 41.70 2.02
N ASP A 427 -17.07 40.49 1.49
CA ASP A 427 -17.77 39.97 0.29
C ASP A 427 -18.83 38.89 0.54
N ARG A 428 -19.59 38.98 1.65
CA ARG A 428 -20.89 38.26 1.78
C ARG A 428 -22.11 39.15 1.53
N GLY A 429 -21.91 40.33 0.95
CA GLY A 429 -22.94 41.36 0.88
C GLY A 429 -23.23 41.99 -0.47
N GLN A 430 -22.37 41.88 -1.50
CA GLN A 430 -22.66 42.49 -2.80
C GLN A 430 -22.24 41.62 -3.98
N ASP A 431 -23.25 41.39 -4.82
CA ASP A 431 -23.23 40.84 -6.16
C ASP A 431 -21.99 41.30 -6.95
N MET A 432 -21.10 40.36 -7.27
CA MET A 432 -20.01 40.57 -8.22
C MET A 432 -20.20 39.60 -9.38
N SER A 433 -21.05 40.00 -10.31
CA SER A 433 -21.08 39.44 -11.66
C SER A 433 -19.77 39.77 -12.37
N TRP A 434 -19.01 38.74 -12.74
CA TRP A 434 -18.06 38.79 -13.85
C TRP A 434 -18.23 37.53 -14.70
#